data_AF-A0A1V5KQZ6-F1
#
_entry.id   AF-A0A1V5KQZ6-F1
#
_cell.length_a   1.000
_cell.length_b   1.000
_cell.length_c   1.000
_cell.angle_alpha   90.00
_cell.angle_beta   90.00
_cell.angle_gamma   90.00
#
_symmetry.space_group_name_H-M   'P 1'
#
loop_
_entity.id
_entity.type
_entity.pdbx_description
1 polymer ?
#
loop_
_entity_poly.entity_id
_entity_poly.type
_entity_poly.pdbx_seq_one_letter_code
_entity_poly.pdbx_strand_id
1 'polypeptide(L)'
;MYTNGDRFGAAILDYDMDGLQDIFIPSQDYGYILYHNLGPAAANNWIGFDLWGTESARDPLGSLVTLYAGGKRQMRWTKAANTWKIQDNPYVHFGIGQATRIDSVVIRWPLGNVEVLKDLAINQYHKITESSGTDVSAQPVQVPLSFALAQNYPNPFNPETRIEYTLAANGAVLLEVFNLSGQKVATLVDRMQPAGKHSVQWRGCDDRRQPLPSGLYTYRLSAGSTTSTKKMLFVR
;
A
#
# COMPACT_ATOMS: atom_id res chain seq x y z
N MET A 1 5.52 13.56 36.50
CA MET A 1 4.05 13.44 36.39
C MET A 1 3.77 12.07 35.80
N TYR A 2 3.48 11.07 36.64
CA TYR A 2 3.01 9.77 36.17
C TYR A 2 1.49 9.85 36.09
N THR A 3 0.93 9.78 34.89
CA THR A 3 -0.52 9.68 34.72
C THR A 3 -0.94 8.24 34.99
N ASN A 4 -1.78 8.01 36.00
CA ASN A 4 -2.63 6.82 36.03
C ASN A 4 -3.38 6.76 34.70
N GLY A 5 -3.09 5.74 33.91
CA GLY A 5 -3.39 5.72 32.48
C GLY A 5 -4.75 5.10 32.17
N ASP A 6 -5.79 5.93 32.13
CA ASP A 6 -7.10 5.60 31.52
C ASP A 6 -7.32 6.38 30.20
N ARG A 7 -6.28 6.45 29.37
CA ARG A 7 -6.41 6.91 27.97
C ARG A 7 -6.63 5.68 27.08
N PHE A 8 -7.87 5.45 26.68
CA PHE A 8 -8.33 4.25 25.97
C PHE A 8 -7.91 4.19 24.48
N GLY A 9 -7.25 5.24 23.97
CA GLY A 9 -6.67 5.33 22.62
C GLY A 9 -6.83 6.74 22.04
N ALA A 10 -6.52 6.90 20.75
CA ALA A 10 -6.73 8.14 20.00
C ALA A 10 -7.34 7.80 18.64
N ALA A 11 -8.32 8.59 18.19
CA ALA A 11 -8.87 8.53 16.84
C ALA A 11 -8.18 9.57 15.97
N ILE A 12 -7.81 9.18 14.76
CA ILE A 12 -7.39 10.13 13.73
C ILE A 12 -8.54 10.31 12.75
N LEU A 13 -9.04 11.54 12.63
CA LEU A 13 -10.13 11.91 11.74
C LEU A 13 -9.98 13.33 11.22
N ASP A 14 -10.67 13.65 10.14
CA ASP A 14 -10.73 15.00 9.57
C ASP A 14 -12.13 15.53 9.92
N TYR A 15 -12.24 16.28 11.03
CA TYR A 15 -13.55 16.55 11.64
C TYR A 15 -14.32 17.66 10.92
N ASP A 16 -13.63 18.61 10.31
CA ASP A 16 -14.19 19.75 9.59
C ASP A 16 -14.12 19.59 8.06
N MET A 17 -13.60 18.45 7.58
CA MET A 17 -13.52 18.09 6.17
C MET A 17 -12.60 19.01 5.36
N ASP A 18 -11.57 19.57 5.99
CA ASP A 18 -10.60 20.45 5.34
C ASP A 18 -9.39 19.68 4.74
N GLY A 19 -9.28 18.38 5.05
CA GLY A 19 -8.22 17.49 4.60
C GLY A 19 -7.00 17.42 5.51
N LEU A 20 -7.01 18.15 6.62
CA LEU A 20 -6.02 18.10 7.67
C LEU A 20 -6.52 17.13 8.74
N GLN A 21 -5.80 16.02 8.93
CA GLN A 21 -6.21 15.05 9.94
C GLN A 21 -5.96 15.59 11.35
N ASP A 22 -7.00 15.54 12.15
CA ASP A 22 -7.08 15.87 13.58
C ASP A 22 -6.91 14.64 14.45
N ILE A 23 -6.66 14.89 15.73
CA ILE A 23 -6.55 13.83 16.74
C ILE A 23 -7.61 14.06 17.81
N PHE A 24 -8.48 13.08 17.98
CA PHE A 24 -9.45 13.04 19.06
C PHE A 24 -9.01 12.02 20.13
N ILE A 25 -8.89 12.47 21.38
CA ILE A 25 -8.52 11.63 22.52
C ILE A 25 -9.68 11.61 23.52
N PRO A 26 -10.42 10.50 23.63
CA PRO A 26 -11.43 10.36 24.66
C PRO A 26 -10.77 10.11 26.03
N SER A 27 -11.23 10.82 27.07
CA SER A 27 -10.87 10.55 28.46
C SER A 27 -12.12 10.61 29.35
N GLN A 28 -12.25 9.63 30.25
CA GLN A 28 -13.36 9.61 31.22
C GLN A 28 -13.13 10.60 32.37
N ASP A 29 -11.87 10.83 32.76
CA ASP A 29 -11.52 11.63 33.93
C ASP A 29 -11.22 13.10 33.59
N TYR A 30 -10.85 13.40 32.34
CA TYR A 30 -10.34 14.72 31.94
C TYR A 30 -11.15 15.39 30.81
N GLY A 31 -12.29 14.81 30.43
CA GLY A 31 -13.08 15.27 29.29
C GLY A 31 -12.47 14.88 27.94
N TYR A 32 -13.26 15.02 26.87
CA TYR A 32 -12.81 14.72 25.52
C TYR A 32 -11.91 15.83 24.99
N ILE A 33 -10.75 15.47 24.41
CA ILE A 33 -9.80 16.43 23.85
C ILE A 33 -9.76 16.27 22.33
N LEU A 34 -9.91 17.37 21.60
CA LEU A 34 -9.73 17.45 20.16
C LEU A 34 -8.52 18.33 19.86
N TYR A 35 -7.54 17.78 19.15
CA TYR A 35 -6.41 18.52 18.59
C TYR A 35 -6.74 18.85 17.13
N HIS A 36 -7.20 20.09 16.90
CA HIS A 36 -7.47 20.63 15.57
C HIS A 36 -6.16 20.93 14.85
N ASN A 37 -5.96 20.33 13.68
CA ASN A 37 -4.79 20.51 12.86
C ASN A 37 -5.00 21.69 11.90
N LEU A 38 -4.41 22.84 12.21
CA LEU A 38 -4.54 24.05 11.39
C LEU A 38 -3.62 24.10 10.16
N GLY A 39 -2.70 23.12 10.03
CA GLY A 39 -1.80 22.99 8.87
C GLY A 39 -0.87 24.19 8.60
N PRO A 40 -0.01 24.11 7.57
CA PRO A 40 0.79 25.25 7.08
C PRO A 40 0.03 26.10 6.05
N ALA A 41 0.38 27.39 5.93
CA ALA A 41 -0.27 28.37 5.04
C ALA A 41 -0.28 28.01 3.53
N ALA A 42 0.58 27.07 3.09
CA ALA A 42 0.55 26.51 1.75
C ALA A 42 -0.10 25.11 1.81
N ALA A 43 -1.37 25.04 1.45
CA ALA A 43 -2.13 23.80 1.49
C ALA A 43 -1.60 22.80 0.45
N ASN A 44 -1.24 21.60 0.91
CA ASN A 44 -1.09 20.44 0.03
C ASN A 44 -2.48 19.94 -0.34
N ASN A 45 -2.60 19.38 -1.54
CA ASN A 45 -3.84 18.81 -1.99
C ASN A 45 -4.06 17.41 -1.40
N TRP A 46 -5.32 17.01 -1.32
CA TRP A 46 -5.76 15.73 -0.79
C TRP A 46 -6.96 15.20 -1.58
N ILE A 47 -7.35 13.96 -1.29
CA ILE A 47 -8.62 13.38 -1.75
C ILE A 47 -9.07 12.32 -0.76
N GLY A 48 -10.38 12.26 -0.51
CA GLY A 48 -10.98 11.27 0.38
C GLY A 48 -12.07 10.44 -0.30
N PHE A 49 -12.32 9.25 0.22
CA PHE A 49 -13.35 8.33 -0.30
C PHE A 49 -14.25 7.81 0.81
N ASP A 50 -15.55 7.96 0.62
CA ASP A 50 -16.62 7.32 1.39
C ASP A 50 -17.17 6.15 0.57
N LEU A 51 -16.82 4.91 0.94
CA LEU A 51 -17.19 3.72 0.18
C LEU A 51 -18.44 3.06 0.76
N TRP A 52 -19.44 2.82 -0.09
CA TRP A 52 -20.70 2.17 0.26
C TRP A 52 -20.88 0.88 -0.53
N GLY A 53 -20.97 -0.25 0.16
CA GLY A 53 -21.24 -1.55 -0.46
C GLY A 53 -22.72 -1.73 -0.80
N THR A 54 -23.02 -2.37 -1.92
CA THR A 54 -24.40 -2.70 -2.34
C THR A 54 -24.60 -4.21 -2.50
N GLU A 55 -23.61 -4.92 -3.06
CA GLU A 55 -23.54 -6.38 -3.12
C GLU A 55 -22.64 -6.93 -2.01
N SER A 56 -21.52 -6.26 -1.79
CA SER A 56 -20.71 -6.39 -0.60
C SER A 56 -21.47 -5.78 0.59
N ALA A 57 -21.13 -6.20 1.82
CA ALA A 57 -21.74 -5.65 3.03
C ALA A 57 -21.73 -4.11 3.01
N ARG A 58 -22.81 -3.51 3.57
CA ARG A 58 -23.07 -2.06 3.59
C ARG A 58 -21.82 -1.21 3.87
N ASP A 59 -21.00 -1.65 4.83
CA ASP A 59 -19.66 -1.14 5.07
C ASP A 59 -18.65 -2.15 4.48
N PRO A 60 -18.02 -1.85 3.33
CA PRO A 60 -17.17 -2.79 2.60
C PRO A 60 -15.77 -2.80 3.23
N LEU A 61 -15.71 -3.28 4.47
CA LEU A 61 -14.46 -3.45 5.22
C LEU A 61 -13.55 -4.43 4.47
N GLY A 62 -12.28 -4.07 4.32
CA GLY A 62 -11.32 -4.87 3.54
C GLY A 62 -11.27 -4.54 2.04
N SER A 63 -11.96 -3.50 1.57
CA SER A 63 -11.72 -2.91 0.25
C SER A 63 -10.32 -2.30 0.17
N LEU A 64 -9.65 -2.48 -0.98
CA LEU A 64 -8.35 -1.86 -1.25
C LEU A 64 -8.50 -0.71 -2.23
N VAL A 65 -8.22 0.51 -1.77
CA VAL A 65 -8.16 1.71 -2.61
C VAL A 65 -6.71 1.97 -3.01
N THR A 66 -6.47 2.05 -4.32
CA THR A 66 -5.17 2.41 -4.90
C THR A 66 -5.30 3.70 -5.68
N LEU A 67 -4.54 4.72 -5.27
CA LEU A 67 -4.52 6.06 -5.87
C LEU A 67 -3.25 6.27 -6.69
N TYR A 68 -3.43 6.81 -7.90
CA TYR A 68 -2.36 7.29 -8.77
C TYR A 68 -2.51 8.80 -8.97
N ALA A 69 -1.54 9.57 -8.51
CA ALA A 69 -1.50 11.02 -8.68
C ALA A 69 -0.06 11.53 -8.68
N GLY A 70 0.27 12.44 -9.61
CA GLY A 70 1.57 13.09 -9.66
C GLY A 70 2.75 12.11 -9.79
N GLY A 71 2.55 11.01 -10.53
CA GLY A 71 3.56 9.96 -10.70
C GLY A 71 3.78 9.06 -9.47
N LYS A 72 2.99 9.23 -8.40
CA LYS A 72 3.07 8.41 -7.18
C LYS A 72 1.89 7.44 -7.11
N ARG A 73 2.16 6.28 -6.50
CA ARG A 73 1.14 5.28 -6.16
C ARG A 73 1.00 5.20 -4.64
N GLN A 74 -0.23 5.36 -4.14
CA GLN A 74 -0.56 5.17 -2.73
C GLN A 74 -1.67 4.13 -2.59
N MET A 75 -1.61 3.35 -1.51
CA MET A 75 -2.55 2.26 -1.25
C MET A 75 -3.04 2.32 0.19
N ARG A 76 -4.35 2.14 0.39
CA ARG A 76 -5.00 2.10 1.70
C ARG A 76 -6.16 1.10 1.67
N TRP A 77 -6.30 0.34 2.75
CA TRP A 77 -7.45 -0.52 2.97
C TRP A 77 -8.55 0.25 3.70
N THR A 78 -9.82 -0.03 3.43
CA THR A 78 -10.90 0.32 4.36
C THR A 78 -10.70 -0.49 5.63
N LYS A 79 -10.59 0.20 6.76
CA LYS A 79 -10.27 -0.42 8.04
C LYS A 79 -11.54 -0.56 8.89
N ALA A 80 -11.59 -1.61 9.69
CA ALA A 80 -12.46 -1.65 10.86
C ALA A 80 -11.82 -0.85 12.01
N ALA A 81 -12.56 -0.65 13.11
CA ALA A 81 -12.09 0.05 14.31
C ALA A 81 -10.68 -0.41 14.74
N ASN A 82 -9.78 0.55 15.00
CA ASN A 82 -8.36 0.28 15.23
C ASN A 82 -7.95 0.27 16.72
N THR A 83 -8.88 0.52 17.66
CA THR A 83 -8.56 0.52 19.11
C THR A 83 -9.78 0.25 20.00
N TRP A 84 -9.56 -0.02 21.29
CA TRP A 84 -10.60 -0.32 22.28
C TRP A 84 -11.66 0.79 22.35
N LYS A 85 -12.86 0.52 21.84
CA LYS A 85 -14.01 1.46 21.75
C LYS A 85 -13.77 2.72 20.90
N ILE A 86 -12.82 2.70 19.95
CA ILE A 86 -12.49 3.86 19.12
C ILE A 86 -12.42 3.47 17.64
N GLN A 87 -13.06 4.28 16.79
CA GLN A 87 -13.01 4.16 15.34
C GLN A 87 -12.32 5.40 14.76
N ASP A 88 -11.26 5.18 13.97
CA ASP A 88 -10.63 6.22 13.15
C ASP A 88 -11.58 6.68 12.03
N ASN A 89 -11.18 7.69 11.26
CA ASN A 89 -11.91 8.15 10.09
C ASN A 89 -12.47 6.97 9.27
N PRO A 90 -13.80 6.85 9.08
CA PRO A 90 -14.37 5.81 8.23
C PRO A 90 -13.98 6.01 6.76
N TYR A 91 -13.57 7.23 6.38
CA TYR A 91 -13.17 7.57 5.03
C TYR A 91 -11.72 7.19 4.74
N VAL A 92 -11.47 6.77 3.50
CA VAL A 92 -10.12 6.51 3.02
C VAL A 92 -9.51 7.82 2.54
N HIS A 93 -8.55 8.35 3.29
CA HIS A 93 -7.90 9.63 3.00
C HIS A 93 -6.51 9.44 2.34
N PHE A 94 -6.21 10.30 1.36
CA PHE A 94 -4.89 10.43 0.74
C PHE A 94 -4.45 11.89 0.60
N GLY A 95 -3.28 12.22 1.14
CA GLY A 95 -2.57 13.44 0.75
C GLY A 95 -1.84 13.23 -0.58
N ILE A 96 -2.01 14.13 -1.55
CA ILE A 96 -1.38 14.07 -2.88
C ILE A 96 -0.30 15.14 -3.09
N GLY A 97 -0.02 15.95 -2.07
CA GLY A 97 1.01 16.99 -2.13
C GLY A 97 0.63 18.08 -3.11
N GLN A 98 1.55 18.50 -3.98
CA GLN A 98 1.31 19.56 -4.97
C GLN A 98 0.63 19.06 -6.26
N ALA A 99 0.23 17.78 -6.33
CA ALA A 99 -0.48 17.26 -7.49
C ALA A 99 -1.84 17.96 -7.64
N THR A 100 -2.14 18.47 -8.83
CA THR A 100 -3.38 19.23 -9.12
C THR A 100 -4.46 18.38 -9.79
N ARG A 101 -4.21 17.09 -10.02
CA ARG A 101 -5.16 16.15 -10.61
C ARG A 101 -4.90 14.72 -10.16
N ILE A 102 -5.93 13.88 -10.24
CA ILE A 102 -5.85 12.44 -10.04
C ILE A 102 -5.74 11.76 -11.40
N ASP A 103 -4.76 10.87 -11.57
CA ASP A 103 -4.61 10.11 -12.82
C ASP A 103 -5.60 8.94 -12.85
N SER A 104 -5.73 8.20 -11.74
CA SER A 104 -6.77 7.18 -11.56
C SER A 104 -6.87 6.71 -10.11
N VAL A 105 -8.04 6.16 -9.77
CA VAL A 105 -8.29 5.43 -8.53
C VAL A 105 -8.78 4.04 -8.90
N VAL A 106 -8.24 3.01 -8.25
CA VAL A 106 -8.69 1.62 -8.39
C VAL A 106 -9.20 1.15 -7.05
N ILE A 107 -10.48 0.78 -6.98
CA ILE A 107 -11.12 0.22 -5.80
C ILE A 107 -11.30 -1.27 -6.06
N ARG A 108 -10.72 -2.10 -5.20
CA ARG A 108 -11.01 -3.53 -5.16
C ARG A 108 -11.97 -3.78 -4.02
N TRP A 109 -13.19 -4.15 -4.34
CA TRP A 109 -14.24 -4.48 -3.38
C TRP A 109 -13.99 -5.87 -2.76
N PRO A 110 -14.54 -6.17 -1.57
CA PRO A 110 -14.24 -7.40 -0.84
C PRO A 110 -14.65 -8.68 -1.58
N LEU A 111 -15.73 -8.61 -2.38
CA LEU A 111 -16.20 -9.73 -3.21
C LEU A 111 -15.46 -9.86 -4.55
N GLY A 112 -14.41 -9.07 -4.77
CA GLY A 112 -13.52 -9.18 -5.93
C GLY A 112 -13.88 -8.27 -7.10
N ASN A 113 -15.01 -7.56 -7.03
CA ASN A 113 -15.35 -6.52 -7.99
C ASN A 113 -14.24 -5.44 -8.00
N VAL A 114 -13.92 -4.92 -9.19
CA VAL A 114 -12.90 -3.87 -9.34
C VAL A 114 -13.51 -2.70 -10.08
N GLU A 115 -13.43 -1.53 -9.47
CA GLU A 115 -13.90 -0.28 -10.05
C GLU A 115 -12.73 0.67 -10.27
N VAL A 116 -12.76 1.40 -11.40
CA VAL A 116 -11.72 2.36 -11.75
C VAL A 116 -12.38 3.71 -12.01
N LEU A 117 -11.94 4.71 -11.26
CA LEU A 117 -12.39 6.08 -11.36
C LEU A 117 -11.27 6.95 -11.93
N LYS A 118 -11.63 7.95 -12.73
CA LYS A 118 -10.71 8.94 -13.31
C LYS A 118 -11.32 10.34 -13.16
N ASP A 119 -10.50 11.35 -13.38
CA ASP A 119 -10.92 12.76 -13.45
C ASP A 119 -11.69 13.25 -12.20
N LEU A 120 -11.36 12.66 -11.05
CA LEU A 120 -11.94 13.05 -9.77
C LEU A 120 -11.38 14.40 -9.31
N ALA A 121 -12.27 15.28 -8.84
CA ALA A 121 -11.90 16.54 -8.22
C ALA A 121 -11.07 16.30 -6.94
N ILE A 122 -10.03 17.11 -6.74
CA ILE A 122 -9.19 17.08 -5.53
C ILE A 122 -9.82 17.92 -4.41
N ASN A 123 -9.28 17.80 -3.21
CA ASN A 123 -9.63 18.56 -2.00
C ASN A 123 -11.10 18.40 -1.57
N GLN A 124 -11.61 17.18 -1.71
CA GLN A 124 -12.93 16.81 -1.25
C GLN A 124 -13.03 15.29 -1.00
N TYR A 125 -14.09 14.91 -0.29
CA TYR A 125 -14.53 13.52 -0.19
C TYR A 125 -15.44 13.15 -1.37
N HIS A 126 -15.23 11.97 -1.92
CA HIS A 126 -16.11 11.37 -2.93
C HIS A 126 -16.86 10.19 -2.33
N LYS A 127 -18.17 10.21 -2.44
CA LYS A 127 -19.00 9.06 -2.11
C LYS A 127 -19.04 8.11 -3.30
N ILE A 128 -18.51 6.90 -3.11
CA ILE A 128 -18.48 5.84 -4.13
C ILE A 128 -19.36 4.69 -3.66
N THR A 129 -20.36 4.36 -4.45
CA THR A 129 -21.26 3.24 -4.20
C THR A 129 -20.87 2.09 -5.13
N GLU A 130 -20.67 0.90 -4.58
CA GLU A 130 -20.39 -0.30 -5.34
C GLU A 130 -21.46 -0.49 -6.42
N SER A 131 -21.04 -0.58 -7.67
CA SER A 131 -21.93 -0.86 -8.78
C SER A 131 -22.32 -2.35 -8.78
N SER A 132 -23.59 -2.65 -8.56
CA SER A 132 -24.17 -3.97 -8.81
C SER A 132 -24.23 -4.21 -10.32
N GLY A 133 -23.30 -5.01 -10.85
CA GLY A 133 -23.11 -5.10 -12.29
C GLY A 133 -22.46 -6.40 -12.72
N THR A 134 -23.26 -7.43 -12.94
CA THR A 134 -22.98 -8.51 -13.89
C THR A 134 -22.96 -7.94 -15.32
N ASP A 135 -21.92 -7.18 -15.64
CA ASP A 135 -21.57 -6.84 -17.02
C ASP A 135 -20.06 -6.71 -17.08
N VAL A 136 -19.39 -7.87 -17.17
CA VAL A 136 -17.94 -7.97 -17.30
C VAL A 136 -17.55 -7.63 -18.74
N SER A 137 -17.72 -6.37 -19.10
CA SER A 137 -16.82 -5.72 -20.03
C SER A 137 -15.71 -5.09 -19.20
N ALA A 138 -14.88 -5.95 -18.59
CA ALA A 138 -13.64 -5.52 -17.98
C ALA A 138 -12.73 -5.02 -19.11
N GLN A 139 -12.90 -3.77 -19.54
CA GLN A 139 -11.84 -3.11 -20.28
C GLN A 139 -10.60 -3.14 -19.39
N PRO A 140 -9.50 -3.79 -19.79
CA PRO A 140 -8.31 -3.88 -18.97
C PRO A 140 -7.76 -2.47 -18.80
N VAL A 141 -8.03 -1.86 -17.64
CA VAL A 141 -7.46 -0.57 -17.29
C VAL A 141 -5.96 -0.78 -17.16
N GLN A 142 -5.21 -0.18 -18.09
CA GLN A 142 -3.76 -0.07 -18.01
C GLN A 142 -3.42 0.92 -16.89
N VAL A 143 -3.38 0.39 -15.67
CA VAL A 143 -2.78 1.06 -14.53
C VAL A 143 -1.32 1.38 -14.87
N PRO A 144 -0.83 2.62 -14.68
CA PRO A 144 0.55 2.96 -14.95
C PRO A 144 1.49 1.99 -14.24
N LEU A 145 2.32 1.28 -15.01
CA LEU A 145 3.35 0.40 -14.45
C LEU A 145 4.27 1.25 -13.59
N SER A 146 4.35 0.92 -12.31
CA SER A 146 5.21 1.58 -11.33
C SER A 146 6.27 0.59 -10.87
N PHE A 147 7.48 1.09 -10.60
CA PHE A 147 8.53 0.27 -10.02
C PHE A 147 8.07 -0.28 -8.66
N ALA A 148 8.07 -1.60 -8.50
CA ALA A 148 7.66 -2.24 -7.25
C ALA A 148 8.34 -3.60 -7.09
N LEU A 149 8.80 -3.91 -5.88
CA LEU A 149 9.27 -5.24 -5.49
C LEU A 149 8.27 -5.84 -4.50
N ALA A 150 7.72 -7.01 -4.80
CA ALA A 150 6.78 -7.70 -3.94
C ALA A 150 7.49 -8.49 -2.85
N GLN A 151 6.76 -8.81 -1.77
CA GLN A 151 7.22 -9.80 -0.80
C GLN A 151 7.28 -11.16 -1.48
N ASN A 152 8.35 -11.91 -1.24
CA ASN A 152 8.48 -13.26 -1.77
C ASN A 152 7.38 -14.16 -1.19
N TYR A 153 6.84 -15.08 -2.00
CA TYR A 153 5.81 -16.02 -1.55
C TYR A 153 6.13 -17.44 -2.03
N PRO A 154 6.07 -18.45 -1.15
CA PRO A 154 5.83 -18.34 0.30
C PRO A 154 7.00 -17.65 1.06
N ASN A 155 6.74 -17.18 2.28
CA ASN A 155 7.74 -16.69 3.22
C ASN A 155 7.21 -16.86 4.67
N PRO A 156 7.77 -17.76 5.50
CA PRO A 156 8.96 -18.58 5.25
C PRO A 156 8.78 -19.56 4.09
N PHE A 157 9.87 -19.99 3.46
CA PHE A 157 9.81 -20.91 2.31
C PHE A 157 10.70 -22.15 2.48
N ASN A 158 10.26 -23.26 1.88
CA ASN A 158 11.01 -24.52 1.77
C ASN A 158 10.54 -25.32 0.53
N PRO A 159 11.41 -25.71 -0.42
CA PRO A 159 12.75 -25.17 -0.69
C PRO A 159 12.69 -23.94 -1.61
N GLU A 160 11.51 -23.60 -2.17
CA GLU A 160 11.39 -22.59 -3.21
C GLU A 160 10.43 -21.46 -2.85
N THR A 161 10.74 -20.28 -3.37
CA THR A 161 9.91 -19.08 -3.27
C THR A 161 9.86 -18.34 -4.60
N ARG A 162 8.81 -17.57 -4.81
CA ARG A 162 8.65 -16.69 -5.95
C ARG A 162 8.84 -15.24 -5.52
N ILE A 163 9.66 -14.51 -6.27
CA ILE A 163 9.85 -13.07 -6.11
C ILE A 163 9.24 -12.38 -7.33
N GLU A 164 8.25 -11.52 -7.09
CA GLU A 164 7.59 -10.75 -8.14
C GLU A 164 8.00 -9.28 -8.07
N TYR A 165 8.13 -8.65 -9.23
CA TYR A 165 8.43 -7.22 -9.34
C TYR A 165 7.84 -6.61 -10.61
N THR A 166 7.68 -5.30 -10.59
CA THR A 166 7.15 -4.51 -11.70
C THR A 166 8.16 -3.45 -12.10
N LEU A 167 8.37 -3.28 -13.40
CA LEU A 167 9.20 -2.22 -13.99
C LEU A 167 8.30 -1.18 -14.66
N ALA A 168 8.58 0.10 -14.41
CA ALA A 168 7.85 1.21 -15.02
C ALA A 168 8.25 1.47 -16.48
N ALA A 169 9.50 1.15 -16.84
CA ALA A 169 10.07 1.35 -18.16
C ALA A 169 11.02 0.20 -18.51
N ASN A 170 11.35 0.07 -19.79
CA ASN A 170 12.38 -0.86 -20.26
C ASN A 170 13.74 -0.47 -19.65
N GLY A 171 14.51 -1.43 -19.16
CA GLY A 171 15.80 -1.12 -18.56
C GLY A 171 16.59 -2.33 -18.09
N ALA A 172 17.84 -2.07 -17.70
CA ALA A 172 18.69 -3.08 -17.05
C ALA A 172 18.16 -3.35 -15.65
N VAL A 173 18.01 -4.63 -15.32
CA VAL A 173 17.51 -5.10 -14.03
C VAL A 173 18.53 -6.01 -13.39
N LEU A 174 18.83 -5.72 -12.12
CA LEU A 174 19.69 -6.52 -11.28
C LEU A 174 18.91 -6.93 -10.01
N LEU A 175 18.70 -8.22 -9.82
CA LEU A 175 18.08 -8.79 -8.62
C LEU A 175 19.08 -9.72 -7.92
N GLU A 176 19.48 -9.32 -6.72
CA GLU A 176 20.54 -9.98 -5.96
C GLU A 176 20.02 -10.42 -4.58
N VAL A 177 20.63 -11.46 -4.02
CA VAL A 177 20.37 -11.97 -2.67
C VAL A 177 21.62 -11.82 -1.81
N PHE A 178 21.44 -11.42 -0.56
CA PHE A 178 22.49 -11.20 0.43
C PHE A 178 22.18 -11.94 1.73
N ASN A 179 23.22 -12.40 2.41
CA ASN A 179 23.13 -12.86 3.79
C ASN A 179 23.11 -11.67 4.79
N LEU A 180 23.02 -11.96 6.09
CA LEU A 180 22.98 -10.92 7.13
C LEU A 180 24.27 -10.12 7.28
N SER A 181 25.40 -10.65 6.80
CA SER A 181 26.67 -9.95 6.77
C SER A 181 26.79 -9.00 5.56
N GLY A 182 25.75 -8.90 4.72
CA GLY A 182 25.75 -8.09 3.51
C GLY A 182 26.55 -8.70 2.35
N GLN A 183 27.02 -9.93 2.48
CA GLN A 183 27.68 -10.64 1.39
C GLN A 183 26.64 -11.09 0.37
N LYS A 184 26.90 -10.78 -0.91
CA LYS A 184 26.09 -11.30 -2.02
C LYS A 184 26.26 -12.81 -2.11
N VAL A 185 25.16 -13.54 -2.08
CA VAL A 185 25.14 -15.02 -2.17
C VAL A 185 24.55 -15.51 -3.49
N ALA A 186 23.65 -14.75 -4.12
CA ALA A 186 23.08 -15.14 -5.41
C ALA A 186 22.71 -13.92 -6.26
N THR A 187 22.77 -14.10 -7.58
CA THR A 187 22.31 -13.17 -8.60
C THR A 187 21.17 -13.86 -9.35
N LEU A 188 19.93 -13.42 -9.13
CA LEU A 188 18.74 -14.06 -9.70
C LEU A 188 18.39 -13.51 -11.09
N VAL A 189 18.69 -12.22 -11.32
CA VAL A 189 18.44 -11.54 -12.58
C VAL A 189 19.57 -10.53 -12.81
N ASP A 190 20.16 -10.54 -13.99
CA ASP A 190 21.10 -9.52 -14.47
C ASP A 190 20.96 -9.39 -15.99
N ARG A 191 19.94 -8.64 -16.43
CA ARG A 191 19.61 -8.48 -17.87
C ARG A 191 18.70 -7.30 -18.14
N MET A 192 18.63 -6.89 -19.40
CA MET A 192 17.60 -5.97 -19.91
C MET A 192 16.23 -6.64 -19.89
N GLN A 193 15.22 -5.94 -19.35
CA GLN A 193 13.83 -6.40 -19.36
C GLN A 193 12.88 -5.28 -19.80
N PRO A 194 11.78 -5.64 -20.48
CA PRO A 194 10.75 -4.67 -20.84
C PRO A 194 9.97 -4.20 -19.59
N ALA A 195 9.35 -3.03 -19.69
CA ALA A 195 8.35 -2.56 -18.73
C ALA A 195 7.27 -3.64 -18.54
N GLY A 196 6.81 -3.85 -17.31
CA GLY A 196 5.83 -4.89 -17.04
C GLY A 196 6.06 -5.61 -15.71
N LYS A 197 5.24 -6.63 -15.48
CA LYS A 197 5.38 -7.54 -14.34
C LYS A 197 6.35 -8.67 -14.69
N HIS A 198 7.19 -9.02 -13.74
CA HIS A 198 8.20 -10.08 -13.84
C HIS A 198 8.16 -10.95 -12.60
N SER A 199 8.59 -12.19 -12.76
CA SER A 199 8.61 -13.19 -11.69
C SER A 199 9.85 -14.05 -11.82
N VAL A 200 10.52 -14.31 -10.71
CA VAL A 200 11.67 -15.23 -10.64
C VAL A 200 11.46 -16.22 -9.51
N GLN A 201 11.85 -17.47 -9.73
CA GLN A 201 11.87 -18.50 -8.70
C GLN A 201 13.26 -18.59 -8.10
N TRP A 202 13.33 -18.76 -6.78
CA TRP A 202 14.59 -19.01 -6.08
C TRP A 202 14.43 -20.21 -5.16
N ARG A 203 15.45 -21.09 -5.16
CA ARG A 203 15.46 -22.38 -4.45
C ARG A 203 16.38 -22.40 -3.23
N GLY A 204 16.78 -21.23 -2.73
CA GLY A 204 17.74 -21.14 -1.62
C GLY A 204 19.15 -21.61 -1.97
N CYS A 205 19.58 -21.47 -3.23
CA CYS A 205 20.93 -21.80 -3.67
C CYS A 205 21.75 -20.53 -3.99
N ASP A 206 23.08 -20.64 -3.89
CA ASP A 206 24.03 -19.62 -4.36
C ASP A 206 24.24 -19.66 -5.89
N ASP A 207 25.09 -18.76 -6.41
CA ASP A 207 25.45 -18.69 -7.83
C ASP A 207 26.11 -19.97 -8.37
N ARG A 208 26.66 -20.82 -7.49
CA ARG A 208 27.28 -22.11 -7.81
C ARG A 208 26.30 -23.29 -7.65
N ARG A 209 25.01 -23.00 -7.45
CA ARG A 209 23.94 -23.97 -7.16
C ARG A 209 24.13 -24.76 -5.87
N GLN A 210 24.98 -24.30 -4.95
CA GLN A 210 25.14 -24.91 -3.64
C GLN A 210 23.99 -24.47 -2.73
N PRO A 211 23.40 -25.40 -1.95
CA PRO A 211 22.33 -25.06 -1.01
C PRO A 211 22.88 -24.15 0.09
N LEU A 212 22.15 -23.07 0.37
CA LEU A 212 22.47 -22.17 1.47
C LEU A 212 21.91 -22.71 2.80
N PRO A 213 22.44 -22.30 3.96
CA PRO A 213 21.87 -22.66 5.25
C PRO A 213 20.50 -21.98 5.48
N SER A 214 19.66 -22.57 6.31
CA SER A 214 18.44 -21.90 6.81
C SER A 214 18.81 -20.61 7.53
N GLY A 215 18.03 -19.56 7.33
CA GLY A 215 18.33 -18.25 7.91
C GLY A 215 17.60 -17.10 7.24
N LEU A 216 17.88 -15.91 7.75
CA LEU A 216 17.36 -14.66 7.21
C LEU A 216 18.25 -14.17 6.07
N TYR A 217 17.62 -13.86 4.94
CA TYR A 217 18.28 -13.29 3.77
C TYR A 217 17.59 -11.98 3.39
N THR A 218 18.30 -11.15 2.63
CA THR A 218 17.72 -9.97 1.99
C THR A 218 17.87 -10.08 0.48
N TYR A 219 16.94 -9.53 -0.27
CA TYR A 219 17.03 -9.44 -1.71
C TYR A 219 16.77 -8.01 -2.16
N ARG A 220 17.54 -7.57 -3.16
CA ARG A 220 17.56 -6.20 -3.65
C ARG A 220 17.34 -6.20 -5.15
N LEU A 221 16.34 -5.44 -5.60
CA LEU A 221 16.06 -5.15 -6.99
C LEU A 221 16.59 -3.75 -7.34
N SER A 222 17.36 -3.65 -8.41
CA SER A 222 17.88 -2.39 -8.97
C SER A 222 17.44 -2.26 -10.42
N ALA A 223 16.87 -1.10 -10.78
CA ALA A 223 16.55 -0.74 -12.16
C ALA A 223 16.84 0.76 -12.38
N GLY A 224 17.86 1.08 -13.16
CA GLY A 224 18.35 2.45 -13.33
C GLY A 224 18.78 3.07 -11.99
N SER A 225 18.20 4.22 -11.63
CA SER A 225 18.45 4.92 -10.36
C SER A 225 17.58 4.42 -9.19
N THR A 226 16.66 3.48 -9.42
CA THR A 226 15.71 3.03 -8.41
C THR A 226 16.11 1.68 -7.83
N THR A 227 16.13 1.58 -6.50
CA THR A 227 16.44 0.34 -5.77
C THR A 227 15.39 0.04 -4.71
N SER A 228 15.03 -1.22 -4.53
CA SER A 228 14.15 -1.68 -3.44
C SER A 228 14.70 -2.96 -2.82
N THR A 229 14.60 -3.07 -1.49
CA THR A 229 15.13 -4.21 -0.72
C THR A 229 14.04 -4.81 0.16
N LYS A 230 14.00 -6.14 0.26
CA LYS A 230 13.09 -6.89 1.14
C LYS A 230 13.81 -8.05 1.83
N LYS A 231 13.18 -8.58 2.88
CA LYS A 231 13.73 -9.67 3.71
C LYS A 231 12.94 -10.95 3.46
N MET A 232 13.61 -12.09 3.54
CA MET A 232 13.01 -13.42 3.42
C MET A 232 13.62 -14.42 4.39
N LEU A 233 12.80 -15.35 4.89
CA LEU A 233 13.22 -16.42 5.78
C LEU A 233 13.24 -17.75 5.01
N PHE A 234 14.43 -18.35 4.89
CA PHE A 234 14.62 -19.66 4.29
C PHE A 234 14.68 -20.73 5.37
N VAL A 235 13.88 -21.79 5.22
CA VAL A 235 13.85 -22.95 6.11
C VAL A 235 14.09 -24.20 5.27
N ARG A 236 14.93 -25.11 5.74
CA ARG A 236 15.20 -26.40 5.10
C ARG A 236 14.80 -27.52 6.04
#